data_AF-A0A1F8QHR7-F1
#
_entry.id   AF-A0A1F8QHR7-F1
#
_cell.length_a   1.000
_cell.length_b   1.000
_cell.length_c   1.000
_cell.angle_alpha   90.00
_cell.angle_beta   90.00
_cell.angle_gamma   90.00
#
_symmetry.space_group_name_H-M   'P 1'
#
loop_
_entity.id
_entity.type
_entity.pdbx_description
1 polymer ?
#
loop_
_entity_poly.entity_id
_entity_poly.type
_entity_poly.pdbx_seq_one_letter_code
_entity_poly.pdbx_strand_id
1 'polypeptide(L)'
;MHEIPLKALESSLVKDFRTCQALLYLTQEERGALAKGDVLRLLALAEHKETLLDRLTNLASNRQLQVTELTHLTSGEGDAVIVNSLKILDPDDELRLVSLFEGIQVIKGQVRELALGNRVLAATALNRAASLQAGLVGSTSTSLPALFAAILAARDALDAQDSAAISAALGEIQNALAPSTELSADRPDRVATVQADSRSVRLEPTTSKNETNLLEYMASLYRQEKAYQAVLKVSSRMLTGA
;
A
#
# COMPACT_ATOMS: atom_id res chain seq x y z
N MET A 1 21.01 -15.64 45.84
CA MET A 1 20.51 -14.25 45.86
C MET A 1 20.28 -13.65 44.46
N HIS A 2 20.30 -14.43 43.37
CA HIS A 2 20.14 -13.91 41.99
C HIS A 2 18.73 -14.10 41.40
N GLU A 3 17.73 -14.49 42.19
CA GLU A 3 16.38 -14.78 41.68
C GLU A 3 15.64 -13.55 41.13
N ILE A 4 15.90 -12.36 41.69
CA ILE A 4 15.15 -11.15 41.34
C ILE A 4 15.53 -10.65 39.93
N PRO A 5 16.82 -10.51 39.57
CA PRO A 5 17.21 -10.13 38.20
C PRO A 5 16.79 -11.17 37.15
N LEU A 6 16.82 -12.46 37.51
CA LEU A 6 16.44 -13.55 36.61
C LEU A 6 14.95 -13.53 36.25
N LYS A 7 14.08 -13.41 37.26
CA LYS A 7 12.62 -13.27 37.06
C LYS A 7 12.27 -12.02 36.25
N ALA A 8 13.03 -10.94 36.43
CA ALA A 8 12.85 -9.71 35.67
C ALA A 8 13.23 -9.89 34.18
N LEU A 9 14.33 -10.57 33.88
CA LEU A 9 14.75 -10.91 32.51
C LEU A 9 13.72 -11.83 31.84
N GLU A 10 13.30 -12.88 32.52
CA GLU A 10 12.28 -13.81 32.02
C GLU A 10 10.97 -13.07 31.69
N SER A 11 10.50 -12.22 32.61
CA SER A 11 9.30 -11.40 32.38
C SER A 11 9.43 -10.51 31.14
N SER A 12 10.62 -9.95 30.90
CA SER A 12 10.92 -9.16 29.71
C SER A 12 10.85 -10.01 28.43
N LEU A 13 11.44 -11.21 28.44
CA LEU A 13 11.40 -12.14 27.30
C LEU A 13 9.98 -12.62 27.00
N VAL A 14 9.16 -12.91 28.00
CA VAL A 14 7.75 -13.26 27.80
C VAL A 14 6.99 -12.11 27.14
N LYS A 15 7.27 -10.85 27.52
CA LYS A 15 6.67 -9.67 26.86
C LYS A 15 7.14 -9.54 25.42
N ASP A 16 8.42 -9.78 25.13
CA ASP A 16 8.96 -9.79 23.77
C ASP A 16 8.28 -10.85 22.92
N PHE A 17 8.19 -12.08 23.42
CA PHE A 17 7.55 -13.19 22.73
C PHE A 17 6.10 -12.87 22.35
N ARG A 18 5.30 -12.39 23.31
CA ARG A 18 3.91 -11.98 23.05
C ARG A 18 3.80 -10.82 22.07
N THR A 19 4.71 -9.86 22.14
CA THR A 19 4.74 -8.71 21.22
C THR A 19 5.10 -9.18 19.79
N CYS A 20 6.03 -10.13 19.66
CA CYS A 20 6.36 -10.76 18.36
C CYS A 20 5.19 -11.59 17.80
N GLN A 21 4.46 -12.35 18.65
CA GLN A 21 3.26 -13.07 18.23
C GLN A 21 2.17 -12.13 17.72
N ALA A 22 1.93 -11.01 18.42
CA ALA A 22 0.99 -10.00 17.98
C ALA A 22 1.42 -9.38 16.64
N LEU A 23 2.72 -9.11 16.48
CA LEU A 23 3.28 -8.59 15.23
C LEU A 23 3.11 -9.58 14.06
N LEU A 24 3.33 -10.87 14.31
CA LEU A 24 3.10 -11.95 13.35
C LEU A 24 1.65 -11.97 12.89
N TYR A 25 0.71 -11.96 13.83
CA TYR A 25 -0.72 -11.91 13.54
C TYR A 25 -1.09 -10.71 12.67
N LEU A 26 -0.65 -9.49 13.04
CA LEU A 26 -0.93 -8.29 12.24
C LEU A 26 -0.29 -8.34 10.84
N THR A 27 0.85 -8.99 10.69
CA THR A 27 1.52 -9.15 9.38
C THR A 27 0.77 -10.16 8.49
N GLN A 28 0.16 -11.19 9.08
CA GLN A 28 -0.74 -12.11 8.36
C GLN A 28 -2.03 -11.42 7.94
N GLU A 29 -2.64 -10.64 8.84
CA GLU A 29 -3.82 -9.81 8.56
C GLU A 29 -3.56 -8.80 7.44
N GLU A 30 -2.39 -8.17 7.43
CA GLU A 30 -1.98 -7.25 6.38
C GLU A 30 -1.95 -7.93 5.02
N ARG A 31 -1.46 -9.17 4.93
CA ARG A 31 -1.48 -9.92 3.67
C ARG A 31 -2.91 -10.11 3.16
N GLY A 32 -3.84 -10.44 4.06
CA GLY A 32 -5.26 -10.57 3.74
C GLY A 32 -5.88 -9.26 3.26
N ALA A 33 -5.56 -8.15 3.93
CA ALA A 33 -6.02 -6.81 3.54
C ALA A 33 -5.42 -6.35 2.20
N LEU A 34 -4.14 -6.64 1.93
CA LEU A 34 -3.48 -6.37 0.65
C LEU A 34 -4.15 -7.14 -0.49
N ALA A 35 -4.46 -8.42 -0.28
CA ALA A 35 -5.11 -9.25 -1.29
C ALA A 35 -6.52 -8.73 -1.64
N LYS A 36 -7.22 -8.13 -0.68
CA LYS A 36 -8.57 -7.56 -0.86
C LYS A 36 -8.56 -6.10 -1.33
N GLY A 37 -7.41 -5.43 -1.31
CA GLY A 37 -7.31 -3.99 -1.53
C GLY A 37 -8.00 -3.14 -0.44
N ASP A 38 -8.10 -3.66 0.79
CA ASP A 38 -8.77 -2.97 1.90
C ASP A 38 -7.87 -1.85 2.48
N VAL A 39 -7.92 -0.69 1.84
CA VAL A 39 -7.08 0.47 2.13
C VAL A 39 -7.21 0.96 3.58
N LEU A 40 -8.43 1.02 4.13
CA LEU A 40 -8.66 1.52 5.48
C LEU A 40 -8.08 0.54 6.52
N ARG A 41 -8.27 -0.76 6.30
CA ARG A 41 -7.69 -1.79 7.16
C ARG A 41 -6.16 -1.76 7.09
N LEU A 42 -5.57 -1.57 5.91
CA LEU A 42 -4.11 -1.47 5.75
C LEU A 42 -3.51 -0.32 6.56
N LEU A 43 -4.16 0.85 6.56
CA LEU A 43 -3.70 2.00 7.32
C LEU A 43 -3.71 1.71 8.83
N ALA A 44 -4.82 1.19 9.35
CA ALA A 44 -4.94 0.82 10.77
C ALA A 44 -3.93 -0.27 11.18
N LEU A 45 -3.71 -1.27 10.31
CA LEU A 45 -2.71 -2.30 10.55
C LEU A 45 -1.29 -1.72 10.56
N ALA A 46 -0.96 -0.80 9.66
CA ALA A 46 0.35 -0.14 9.63
C ALA A 46 0.63 0.64 10.92
N GLU A 47 -0.33 1.43 11.39
CA GLU A 47 -0.23 2.19 12.66
C GLU A 47 -0.05 1.24 13.86
N HIS A 48 -0.87 0.19 13.95
CA HIS A 48 -0.75 -0.78 15.04
C HIS A 48 0.62 -1.48 15.04
N LYS A 49 1.13 -1.86 13.87
CA LYS A 49 2.47 -2.46 13.76
C LYS A 49 3.56 -1.48 14.18
N GLU A 50 3.44 -0.18 13.87
CA GLU A 50 4.40 0.85 14.31
C GLU A 50 4.46 0.91 15.85
N THR A 51 3.30 0.92 16.53
CA THR A 51 3.26 0.89 18.01
C THR A 51 3.92 -0.35 18.62
N LEU A 52 3.76 -1.53 18.00
CA LEU A 52 4.40 -2.76 18.46
C LEU A 52 5.91 -2.75 18.22
N LEU A 53 6.37 -2.16 17.11
CA LEU A 53 7.80 -2.01 16.84
C LEU A 53 8.48 -1.09 17.85
N ASP A 54 7.86 0.04 18.17
CA ASP A 54 8.39 0.95 19.20
C ASP A 54 8.43 0.27 20.58
N ARG A 55 7.43 -0.55 20.89
CA ARG A 55 7.43 -1.38 22.10
C ARG A 55 8.57 -2.40 22.10
N LEU A 56 8.85 -3.06 20.97
CA LEU A 56 9.97 -4.00 20.85
C LEU A 56 11.32 -3.31 21.03
N THR A 57 11.49 -2.08 20.51
CA THR A 57 12.70 -1.27 20.77
C THR A 57 12.88 -1.03 22.27
N ASN A 58 11.82 -0.61 22.96
CA ASN A 58 11.86 -0.37 24.41
C ASN A 58 12.18 -1.65 25.21
N LEU A 59 11.56 -2.78 24.85
CA LEU A 59 11.83 -4.06 25.49
C LEU A 59 13.27 -4.54 25.24
N ALA A 60 13.80 -4.32 24.04
CA ALA A 60 15.19 -4.64 23.72
C ALA A 60 16.17 -3.85 24.59
N SER A 61 15.95 -2.54 24.75
CA SER A 61 16.75 -1.69 25.64
C SER A 61 16.67 -2.16 27.10
N ASN A 62 15.46 -2.48 27.60
CA ASN A 62 15.27 -2.98 28.96
C ASN A 62 15.98 -4.32 29.19
N ARG A 63 15.88 -5.24 28.22
CA ARG A 63 16.60 -6.51 28.27
C ARG A 63 18.11 -6.30 28.32
N GLN A 64 18.64 -5.37 27.51
CA GLN A 64 20.07 -5.07 27.51
C GLN A 64 20.53 -4.61 28.91
N LEU A 65 19.78 -3.74 29.57
CA LEU A 65 20.08 -3.30 30.94
C LEU A 65 20.08 -4.47 31.94
N GLN A 66 19.06 -5.34 31.87
CA GLN A 66 18.94 -6.50 32.75
C GLN A 66 20.08 -7.50 32.55
N VAL A 67 20.48 -7.71 31.30
CA VAL A 67 21.62 -8.57 30.95
C VAL A 67 22.92 -7.97 31.48
N THR A 68 23.15 -6.68 31.30
CA THR A 68 24.33 -5.99 31.85
C THR A 68 24.38 -6.10 33.37
N GLU A 69 23.25 -5.90 34.05
CA GLU A 69 23.14 -6.07 35.51
C GLU A 69 23.45 -7.51 35.94
N LEU A 70 22.92 -8.52 35.24
CA LEU A 70 23.23 -9.92 35.48
C LEU A 70 24.71 -10.22 35.29
N THR A 71 25.31 -9.76 34.19
CA THR A 71 26.75 -9.96 33.91
C THR A 71 27.63 -9.34 34.99
N HIS A 72 27.30 -8.15 35.49
CA HIS A 72 28.01 -7.52 36.61
C HIS A 72 27.94 -8.33 37.92
N LEU A 73 26.84 -9.07 38.13
CA LEU A 73 26.66 -9.90 39.33
C LEU A 73 27.32 -11.28 39.21
N THR A 74 27.48 -11.82 37.99
CA THR A 74 27.99 -13.18 37.75
C THR A 74 29.47 -13.26 37.42
N SER A 75 30.08 -12.17 36.91
CA SER A 75 31.46 -12.18 36.42
C SER A 75 32.24 -10.96 36.90
N GLY A 76 33.36 -11.19 37.61
CA GLY A 76 34.42 -10.19 37.68
C GLY A 76 35.01 -10.00 36.28
N GLU A 77 35.06 -8.75 35.81
CA GLU A 77 35.73 -8.26 34.59
C GLU A 77 35.76 -9.23 33.39
N GLY A 78 34.74 -9.20 32.53
CA GLY A 78 34.81 -9.87 31.23
C GLY A 78 33.56 -9.70 30.36
N ASP A 79 33.78 -9.39 29.09
CA ASP A 79 32.76 -9.17 28.05
C ASP A 79 32.19 -10.52 27.56
N ALA A 80 31.40 -11.19 28.41
CA ALA A 80 30.80 -12.47 28.09
C ALA A 80 29.49 -12.32 27.31
N VAL A 81 29.39 -13.01 26.17
CA VAL A 81 28.15 -13.15 25.38
C VAL A 81 27.03 -13.69 26.27
N ILE A 82 25.83 -13.11 26.19
CA ILE A 82 24.63 -13.41 27.01
C ILE A 82 24.44 -14.91 27.27
N VAL A 83 24.55 -15.74 26.24
CA VAL A 83 24.37 -17.20 26.31
C VAL A 83 25.40 -17.88 27.22
N ASN A 84 26.63 -17.37 27.28
CA ASN A 84 27.66 -17.89 28.17
C ASN A 84 27.40 -17.48 29.63
N SER A 85 26.84 -16.30 29.86
CA SER A 85 26.43 -15.87 31.21
C SER A 85 25.25 -16.70 31.75
N LEU A 86 24.42 -17.29 30.87
CA LEU A 86 23.30 -18.15 31.26
C LEU A 86 23.73 -19.54 31.75
N LYS A 87 24.91 -20.04 31.34
CA LYS A 87 25.43 -21.37 31.75
C LYS A 87 25.79 -21.48 33.24
N ILE A 88 25.77 -20.34 33.93
CA ILE A 88 26.05 -20.25 35.38
C ILE A 88 24.75 -20.46 36.18
N LEU A 89 23.59 -20.46 35.51
CA LEU A 89 22.29 -20.67 36.11
C LEU A 89 22.02 -22.15 36.38
N ASP A 90 20.98 -22.39 37.18
CA ASP A 90 20.40 -23.72 37.31
C ASP A 90 19.94 -24.24 35.93
N PRO A 91 20.18 -25.52 35.59
CA PRO A 91 19.88 -26.07 34.28
C PRO A 91 18.41 -25.91 33.85
N ASP A 92 17.45 -25.90 34.79
CA ASP A 92 16.03 -25.71 34.45
C ASP A 92 15.74 -24.26 34.04
N ASP A 93 16.37 -23.29 34.72
CA ASP A 93 16.26 -21.87 34.39
C ASP A 93 16.98 -21.53 33.07
N GLU A 94 18.17 -22.12 32.84
CA GLU A 94 18.90 -21.99 31.58
C GLU A 94 18.04 -22.49 30.40
N LEU A 95 17.54 -23.72 30.50
CA LEU A 95 16.73 -24.34 29.44
C LEU A 95 15.49 -23.50 29.12
N ARG A 96 14.80 -22.97 30.14
CA ARG A 96 13.61 -22.13 29.97
C ARG A 96 13.92 -20.83 29.23
N LEU A 97 15.00 -20.14 29.62
CA LEU A 97 15.40 -18.88 28.98
C LEU A 97 15.89 -19.10 27.55
N VAL A 98 16.69 -20.12 27.30
CA VAL A 98 17.16 -20.50 25.96
C VAL A 98 15.97 -20.78 25.05
N SER A 99 15.01 -21.58 25.51
CA SER A 99 13.79 -21.90 24.76
C SER A 99 12.97 -20.64 24.39
N LEU A 100 12.86 -19.68 25.32
CA LEU A 100 12.20 -18.40 25.06
C LEU A 100 12.94 -17.57 24.01
N PHE A 101 14.27 -17.49 24.11
CA PHE A 101 15.09 -16.78 23.13
C PHE A 101 14.94 -17.38 21.74
N GLU A 102 15.06 -18.70 21.61
CA GLU A 102 14.89 -19.41 20.34
C GLU A 102 13.49 -19.18 19.76
N GLY A 103 12.44 -19.31 20.58
CA GLY A 103 11.07 -19.03 20.17
C GLY A 103 10.87 -17.60 19.65
N ILE A 104 11.47 -16.60 20.30
CA ILE A 104 11.47 -15.20 19.84
C ILE A 104 12.17 -15.07 18.48
N GLN A 105 13.34 -15.71 18.30
CA GLN A 105 14.08 -15.63 17.04
C GLN A 105 13.33 -16.29 15.87
N VAL A 106 12.70 -17.44 16.10
CA VAL A 106 11.87 -18.12 15.11
C VAL A 106 10.72 -17.22 14.65
N ILE A 107 9.98 -16.61 15.59
CA ILE A 107 8.87 -15.71 15.24
C ILE A 107 9.37 -14.47 14.50
N LYS A 108 10.49 -13.87 14.92
CA LYS A 108 11.10 -12.73 14.20
C LYS A 108 11.47 -13.10 12.77
N GLY A 109 12.00 -14.30 12.55
CA GLY A 109 12.26 -14.85 11.22
C GLY A 109 10.99 -14.91 10.36
N GLN A 110 9.92 -15.50 10.90
CA GLN A 110 8.62 -15.59 10.22
C GLN A 110 8.03 -14.21 9.90
N VAL A 111 8.09 -13.26 10.83
CA VAL A 111 7.63 -11.88 10.61
C VAL A 111 8.39 -11.24 9.46
N ARG A 112 9.73 -11.37 9.42
CA ARG A 112 10.55 -10.81 8.33
C ARG A 112 10.20 -11.40 6.97
N GLU A 113 10.06 -12.72 6.89
CA GLU A 113 9.68 -13.41 5.65
C GLU A 113 8.31 -12.96 5.15
N LEU A 114 7.32 -12.89 6.05
CA LEU A 114 5.99 -12.42 5.69
C LEU A 114 5.98 -10.94 5.27
N ALA A 115 6.72 -10.10 5.98
CA ALA A 115 6.86 -8.67 5.67
C ALA A 115 7.52 -8.44 4.31
N LEU A 116 8.52 -9.25 3.92
CA LEU A 116 9.09 -9.22 2.57
C LEU A 116 8.03 -9.52 1.51
N GLY A 117 7.26 -10.59 1.71
CA GLY A 117 6.16 -10.94 0.80
C GLY A 117 5.11 -9.83 0.69
N ASN A 118 4.72 -9.24 1.82
CA ASN A 118 3.74 -8.14 1.86
C ASN A 118 4.28 -6.87 1.18
N ARG A 119 5.58 -6.58 1.33
CA ARG A 119 6.24 -5.46 0.65
C ARG A 119 6.14 -5.60 -0.88
N VAL A 120 6.39 -6.80 -1.41
CA VAL A 120 6.28 -7.07 -2.85
C VAL A 120 4.83 -6.92 -3.35
N LEU A 121 3.86 -7.42 -2.58
CA LEU A 121 2.44 -7.26 -2.90
C LEU A 121 2.02 -5.79 -2.92
N ALA A 122 2.41 -5.02 -1.90
CA ALA A 122 2.13 -3.59 -1.82
C ALA A 122 2.77 -2.82 -2.98
N ALA A 123 4.03 -3.10 -3.32
CA ALA A 123 4.71 -2.47 -4.45
C ALA A 123 4.01 -2.79 -5.78
N THR A 124 3.58 -4.04 -5.97
CA THR A 124 2.83 -4.45 -7.18
C THR A 124 1.49 -3.73 -7.27
N ALA A 125 0.77 -3.62 -6.15
CA ALA A 125 -0.52 -2.94 -6.10
C ALA A 125 -0.37 -1.43 -6.35
N LEU A 126 0.68 -0.81 -5.80
CA LEU A 126 1.02 0.59 -6.05
C LEU A 126 1.34 0.85 -7.53
N ASN A 127 2.16 0.00 -8.16
CA ASN A 127 2.48 0.12 -9.59
C ASN A 127 1.22 0.03 -10.45
N ARG A 128 0.30 -0.89 -10.13
CA ARG A 128 -1.00 -1.00 -10.84
C ARG A 128 -1.83 0.27 -10.68
N ALA A 129 -1.93 0.82 -9.48
CA ALA A 129 -2.65 2.07 -9.23
C ALA A 129 -2.05 3.23 -10.03
N ALA A 130 -0.72 3.34 -10.06
CA ALA A 130 -0.01 4.35 -10.85
C ALA A 130 -0.25 4.20 -12.37
N SER A 131 -0.23 2.97 -12.91
CA SER A 131 -0.55 2.72 -14.31
C SER A 131 -1.99 3.10 -14.67
N LEU A 132 -2.96 2.81 -13.79
CA LEU A 132 -4.36 3.21 -13.98
C LEU A 132 -4.51 4.74 -13.96
N GLN A 133 -3.84 5.42 -13.04
CA GLN A 133 -3.82 6.88 -12.97
C GLN A 133 -3.23 7.49 -14.25
N ALA A 134 -2.09 6.97 -14.72
CA ALA A 134 -1.45 7.42 -15.97
C ALA A 134 -2.37 7.21 -17.19
N GLY A 135 -3.05 6.07 -17.27
CA GLY A 135 -4.03 5.79 -18.33
C GLY A 135 -5.22 6.77 -18.31
N LEU A 136 -5.74 7.09 -17.13
CA LEU A 136 -6.83 8.06 -16.99
C LEU A 136 -6.40 9.47 -17.39
N VAL A 137 -5.25 9.94 -16.91
CA VAL A 137 -4.69 11.24 -17.30
C VAL A 137 -4.44 11.30 -18.82
N GLY A 138 -3.91 10.21 -19.40
CA GLY A 138 -3.74 10.06 -20.85
C GLY A 138 -5.06 10.13 -21.62
N SER A 139 -6.13 9.50 -21.11
CA SER A 139 -7.46 9.53 -21.76
C SER A 139 -8.19 10.88 -21.62
N THR A 140 -7.86 11.69 -20.61
CA THR A 140 -8.39 13.06 -20.48
C THR A 140 -7.64 14.06 -21.37
N SER A 141 -6.57 13.64 -22.04
CA SER A 141 -5.80 14.48 -22.98
C SER A 141 -6.43 14.60 -24.37
N THR A 142 -7.50 13.85 -24.68
CA THR A 142 -8.44 14.22 -25.74
C THR A 142 -9.16 15.47 -25.29
N SER A 143 -8.53 16.60 -25.57
CA SER A 143 -8.68 17.80 -24.78
C SER A 143 -10.11 18.35 -24.90
N LEU A 144 -10.82 18.39 -23.77
CA LEU A 144 -12.02 19.22 -23.60
C LEU A 144 -11.85 20.60 -24.25
N PRO A 145 -10.69 21.30 -24.14
CA PRO A 145 -10.41 22.51 -24.91
C PRO A 145 -10.57 22.40 -26.43
N ALA A 146 -10.07 21.34 -27.07
CA ALA A 146 -10.25 21.13 -28.52
C ALA A 146 -11.71 20.82 -28.88
N LEU A 147 -12.41 20.04 -28.05
CA LEU A 147 -13.83 19.79 -28.23
C LEU A 147 -14.65 21.08 -28.08
N PHE A 148 -14.35 21.90 -27.07
CA PHE A 148 -14.98 23.21 -26.86
C PHE A 148 -14.66 24.19 -28.00
N ALA A 149 -13.42 24.22 -28.48
CA ALA A 149 -13.02 25.04 -29.62
C ALA A 149 -13.77 24.63 -30.89
N ALA A 150 -13.89 23.32 -31.17
CA ALA A 150 -14.62 22.81 -32.31
C ALA A 150 -16.14 23.04 -32.20
N ILE A 151 -16.72 22.94 -31.00
CA ILE A 151 -18.14 23.27 -30.75
C ILE A 151 -18.41 24.77 -30.95
N LEU A 152 -17.50 25.65 -30.49
CA LEU A 152 -17.62 27.09 -30.70
C LEU A 152 -17.47 27.45 -32.19
N ALA A 153 -16.50 26.85 -32.89
CA ALA A 153 -16.34 27.02 -34.34
C ALA A 153 -17.56 26.53 -35.13
N ALA A 154 -18.17 25.40 -34.73
CA ALA A 154 -19.40 24.90 -35.34
C ALA A 154 -20.58 25.86 -35.13
N ARG A 155 -20.68 26.48 -33.95
CA ARG A 155 -21.70 27.47 -33.64
C ARG A 155 -21.52 28.75 -34.46
N ASP A 156 -20.32 29.31 -34.52
CA ASP A 156 -20.04 30.52 -35.29
C ASP A 156 -20.27 30.31 -36.79
N ALA A 157 -19.92 29.12 -37.30
CA ALA A 157 -20.20 28.73 -38.69
C ALA A 157 -21.70 28.55 -38.98
N LEU A 158 -22.48 28.08 -37.99
CA LEU A 158 -23.93 27.95 -38.07
C LEU A 158 -24.62 29.32 -38.11
N ASP A 159 -24.16 30.26 -37.28
CA ASP A 159 -24.64 31.65 -37.26
C ASP A 159 -24.28 32.38 -38.56
N ALA A 160 -23.16 32.03 -39.19
CA ALA A 160 -22.74 32.53 -40.50
C ALA A 160 -23.39 31.81 -41.71
N GLN A 161 -24.19 30.76 -41.49
CA GLN A 161 -24.74 29.87 -42.53
C GLN A 161 -23.68 29.27 -43.49
N ASP A 162 -22.44 29.09 -43.03
CA ASP A 162 -21.36 28.51 -43.83
C ASP A 162 -21.33 26.98 -43.71
N SER A 163 -21.99 26.32 -44.67
CA SER A 163 -22.10 24.86 -44.72
C SER A 163 -20.75 24.11 -44.79
N ALA A 164 -19.70 24.74 -45.33
CA ALA A 164 -18.38 24.11 -45.44
C ALA A 164 -17.66 24.13 -44.10
N ALA A 165 -17.74 25.26 -43.37
CA ALA A 165 -17.16 25.40 -42.04
C ALA A 165 -17.89 24.53 -41.00
N ILE A 166 -19.22 24.38 -41.10
CA ILE A 166 -20.01 23.47 -40.24
C ILE A 166 -19.56 22.02 -40.43
N SER A 167 -19.37 21.58 -41.67
CA SER A 167 -18.93 20.20 -41.96
C SER A 167 -17.51 19.93 -41.46
N ALA A 168 -16.60 20.91 -41.57
CA ALA A 168 -15.25 20.81 -41.03
C ALA A 168 -15.25 20.70 -39.50
N ALA A 169 -15.99 21.56 -38.81
CA ALA A 169 -16.06 21.55 -37.35
C ALA A 169 -16.71 20.27 -36.79
N LEU A 170 -17.74 19.74 -37.47
CA LEU A 170 -18.34 18.44 -37.12
C LEU A 170 -17.36 17.28 -37.31
N GLY A 171 -16.53 17.32 -38.36
CA GLY A 171 -15.46 16.35 -38.58
C GLY A 171 -14.40 16.37 -37.47
N GLU A 172 -14.02 17.56 -36.99
CA GLU A 172 -13.10 17.71 -35.85
C GLU A 172 -13.70 17.19 -34.54
N ILE A 173 -14.98 17.45 -34.27
CA ILE A 173 -15.71 16.91 -33.11
C ILE A 173 -15.74 15.37 -33.18
N GLN A 174 -16.01 14.81 -34.37
CA GLN A 174 -16.07 13.36 -34.56
C GLN A 174 -14.69 12.69 -34.40
N ASN A 175 -13.62 13.32 -34.87
CA ASN A 175 -12.25 12.86 -34.66
C ASN A 175 -11.79 12.99 -33.20
N ALA A 176 -12.23 14.03 -32.49
CA ALA A 176 -11.93 14.22 -31.07
C ALA A 176 -12.71 13.26 -30.16
N LEU A 177 -13.89 12.79 -30.60
CA LEU A 177 -14.73 11.81 -29.90
C LEU A 177 -14.44 10.36 -30.32
N ALA A 178 -13.69 10.15 -31.39
CA ALA A 178 -13.25 8.82 -31.79
C ALA A 178 -12.32 8.27 -30.69
N PRO A 179 -12.60 7.08 -30.12
CA PRO A 179 -11.64 6.45 -29.22
C PRO A 179 -10.34 6.27 -30.01
N SER A 180 -9.19 6.62 -29.43
CA SER A 180 -7.88 6.42 -30.02
C SER A 180 -7.62 4.94 -30.27
N THR A 181 -8.19 4.38 -31.34
CA THR A 181 -7.85 3.06 -31.87
C THR A 181 -6.59 3.19 -32.70
N GLU A 182 -5.47 3.35 -32.01
CA GLU A 182 -4.18 2.88 -32.53
C GLU A 182 -3.82 1.60 -31.80
N LEU A 183 -4.47 0.50 -32.17
CA LEU A 183 -3.87 -0.82 -32.09
C LEU A 183 -4.51 -1.79 -33.10
N SER A 184 -3.67 -2.25 -34.05
CA SER A 184 -3.78 -3.49 -34.83
C SER A 184 -4.80 -3.63 -35.96
N ALA A 185 -4.27 -3.44 -37.18
CA ALA A 185 -4.21 -4.41 -38.29
C ALA A 185 -5.44 -5.27 -38.69
N ASP A 186 -5.73 -5.15 -40.00
CA ASP A 186 -6.10 -6.19 -40.96
C ASP A 186 -7.60 -6.44 -41.29
N ARG A 187 -7.84 -6.34 -42.62
CA ARG A 187 -9.00 -6.67 -43.46
C ARG A 187 -10.23 -5.75 -43.63
N PRO A 188 -10.70 -5.56 -44.90
CA PRO A 188 -11.86 -4.74 -45.25
C PRO A 188 -13.15 -5.57 -45.39
N ASP A 189 -14.23 -4.84 -45.66
CA ASP A 189 -15.60 -5.23 -46.03
C ASP A 189 -16.61 -5.47 -44.89
N ARG A 190 -17.48 -4.46 -44.66
CA ARG A 190 -18.82 -4.47 -45.27
C ARG A 190 -19.61 -3.19 -45.04
N VAL A 191 -20.25 -2.77 -46.14
CA VAL A 191 -21.28 -1.74 -46.28
C VAL A 191 -22.53 -2.08 -45.45
N ALA A 192 -23.10 -1.09 -44.75
CA ALA A 192 -24.54 -1.00 -44.52
C ALA A 192 -24.96 0.44 -44.17
N THR A 193 -25.64 1.08 -45.11
CA THR A 193 -26.54 2.24 -44.97
C THR A 193 -27.78 1.90 -44.14
N VAL A 194 -28.10 2.70 -43.12
CA VAL A 194 -29.47 2.94 -42.59
C VAL A 194 -29.44 4.33 -41.91
N GLN A 195 -29.90 5.40 -42.54
CA GLN A 195 -31.27 5.93 -42.56
C GLN A 195 -31.74 6.47 -41.19
N ALA A 196 -31.96 7.79 -41.18
CA ALA A 196 -32.30 8.63 -40.05
C ALA A 196 -33.62 8.27 -39.38
N ASP A 197 -33.66 8.36 -38.05
CA ASP A 197 -34.90 8.55 -37.30
C ASP A 197 -34.68 9.65 -36.25
N SER A 198 -35.39 10.76 -36.43
CA SER A 198 -35.28 11.98 -35.63
C SER A 198 -36.24 11.89 -34.45
N ARG A 199 -35.73 11.56 -33.26
CA ARG A 199 -36.44 11.79 -31.99
C ARG A 199 -35.67 12.75 -31.11
N SER A 200 -36.26 13.92 -30.94
CA SER A 200 -35.85 14.96 -30.00
C SER A 200 -35.89 14.43 -28.56
N VAL A 201 -34.75 13.95 -28.06
CA VAL A 201 -34.55 13.68 -26.64
C VAL A 201 -33.93 14.93 -26.03
N ARG A 202 -34.71 15.60 -25.18
CA ARG A 202 -34.26 16.69 -24.33
C ARG A 202 -33.23 16.14 -23.35
N LEU A 203 -31.94 16.41 -23.60
CA LEU A 203 -30.87 16.11 -22.65
C LEU A 203 -30.84 17.20 -21.58
N GLU A 204 -31.29 16.85 -20.38
CA GLU A 204 -30.93 17.57 -19.16
C GLU A 204 -29.39 17.50 -18.98
N PRO A 205 -28.72 18.59 -18.57
CA PRO A 205 -27.26 18.61 -18.44
C PRO A 205 -26.82 17.84 -17.19
N THR A 206 -26.37 16.60 -17.34
CA THR A 206 -25.78 15.79 -16.26
C THR A 206 -24.26 15.97 -16.14
N THR A 207 -23.74 17.18 -16.35
CA THR A 207 -22.29 17.46 -16.25
C THR A 207 -21.78 17.42 -14.80
N SER A 208 -22.63 17.75 -13.82
CA SER A 208 -22.23 17.81 -12.41
C SER A 208 -21.87 16.45 -11.79
N LYS A 209 -22.50 15.34 -12.19
CA LYS A 209 -22.28 14.01 -11.60
C LYS A 209 -20.97 13.34 -12.03
N ASN A 210 -20.49 13.61 -13.25
CA ASN A 210 -19.28 12.98 -13.77
C ASN A 210 -18.00 13.57 -13.16
N GLU A 211 -17.99 14.87 -12.87
CA GLU A 211 -16.86 15.53 -12.20
C GLU A 211 -16.76 15.12 -10.71
N THR A 212 -17.90 14.94 -10.03
CA THR A 212 -17.91 14.41 -8.65
C THR A 212 -17.38 12.98 -8.59
N ASN A 213 -17.77 12.14 -9.55
CA ASN A 213 -17.27 10.76 -9.63
C ASN A 213 -15.75 10.70 -9.87
N LEU A 214 -15.20 11.62 -10.67
CA LEU A 214 -13.77 11.65 -10.98
C LEU A 214 -12.94 12.16 -9.78
N LEU A 215 -13.44 13.16 -9.05
CA LEU A 215 -12.82 13.63 -7.80
C LEU A 215 -12.84 12.57 -6.70
N GLU A 216 -13.97 11.86 -6.52
CA GLU A 216 -14.07 10.75 -5.56
C GLU A 216 -13.13 9.60 -5.93
N TYR A 217 -13.01 9.30 -7.22
CA TYR A 217 -12.11 8.27 -7.72
C TYR A 217 -10.63 8.66 -7.50
N MET A 218 -10.25 9.90 -7.79
CA MET A 218 -8.89 10.41 -7.51
C MET A 218 -8.58 10.43 -6.01
N ALA A 219 -9.53 10.81 -5.16
CA ALA A 219 -9.37 10.73 -3.71
C ALA A 219 -9.22 9.28 -3.22
N SER A 220 -9.90 8.33 -3.87
CA SER A 220 -9.74 6.90 -3.61
C SER A 220 -8.32 6.41 -3.95
N LEU A 221 -7.81 6.77 -5.14
CA LEU A 221 -6.44 6.44 -5.56
C LEU A 221 -5.39 7.02 -4.62
N TYR A 222 -5.56 8.27 -4.19
CA TYR A 222 -4.65 8.91 -3.25
C TYR A 222 -4.64 8.21 -1.88
N ARG A 223 -5.81 7.80 -1.35
CA ARG A 223 -5.89 7.02 -0.11
C ARG A 223 -5.19 5.67 -0.26
N GLN A 224 -5.36 5.03 -1.41
CA GLN A 224 -4.75 3.74 -1.73
C GLN A 224 -3.21 3.84 -1.79
N GLU A 225 -2.68 4.87 -2.46
CA GLU A 225 -1.25 5.17 -2.49
C GLU A 225 -0.69 5.37 -1.07
N LYS A 226 -1.34 6.22 -0.27
CA LYS A 226 -0.92 6.49 1.12
C LYS A 226 -0.86 5.22 1.97
N ALA A 227 -1.85 4.34 1.84
CA ALA A 227 -1.88 3.07 2.57
C ALA A 227 -0.73 2.15 2.14
N TYR A 228 -0.47 2.00 0.83
CA TYR A 228 0.65 1.18 0.36
C TYR A 228 2.01 1.75 0.78
N GLN A 229 2.19 3.07 0.74
CA GLN A 229 3.41 3.71 1.24
C GLN A 229 3.61 3.47 2.75
N ALA A 230 2.55 3.52 3.55
CA ALA A 230 2.62 3.21 4.99
C ALA A 230 3.08 1.76 5.23
N VAL A 231 2.51 0.80 4.47
CA VAL A 231 2.94 -0.61 4.49
C VAL A 231 4.42 -0.75 4.14
N LEU A 232 4.88 -0.09 3.08
CA LEU A 232 6.28 -0.13 2.66
C LEU A 232 7.23 0.44 3.75
N LYS A 233 6.86 1.57 4.38
CA LYS A 233 7.64 2.19 5.47
C LYS A 233 7.79 1.24 6.65
N VAL A 234 6.68 0.69 7.14
CA VAL A 234 6.68 -0.22 8.29
C VAL A 234 7.45 -1.51 7.96
N SER A 235 7.23 -2.07 6.77
CA SER A 235 7.98 -3.26 6.32
C SER A 235 9.47 -2.99 6.26
N SER A 236 9.90 -1.79 5.84
CA SER A 236 11.32 -1.42 5.84
C SER A 236 11.93 -1.44 7.25
N ARG A 237 11.24 -0.87 8.26
CA ARG A 237 11.69 -0.92 9.66
C ARG A 237 11.79 -2.35 10.19
N MET A 238 10.88 -3.24 9.80
CA MET A 238 10.93 -4.65 10.19
C MET A 238 12.18 -5.38 9.66
N LEU A 239 12.64 -5.01 8.46
CA LEU A 239 13.76 -5.66 7.78
C LEU A 239 15.12 -5.18 8.28
N THR A 240 15.24 -3.90 8.60
CA THR A 240 16.50 -3.33 9.12
C THR A 240 16.80 -3.76 10.55
N GLY A 241 15.84 -4.40 11.22
CA GLY A 241 15.89 -4.61 12.67
C GLY A 241 15.54 -3.31 13.39
N ALA A 242 14.71 -3.43 14.42
CA ALA A 242 14.60 -2.41 15.45
C ALA A 242 15.85 -2.43 16.34
#